data_AF-F2IBB4-F1
#
_entry.id   AF-F2IBB4-F1
#
_cell.length_a   1.000
_cell.length_b   1.000
_cell.length_c   1.000
_cell.angle_alpha   90.00
_cell.angle_beta   90.00
_cell.angle_gamma   90.00
#
_symmetry.space_group_name_H-M   'P 1'
#
loop_
_entity.id
_entity.type
_entity.pdbx_description
1 polymer ?
#
loop_
_entity_poly.entity_id
_entity_poly.type
_entity_poly.pdbx_seq_one_letter_code
_entity_poly.pdbx_strand_id
1 'polypeptide(L)'
;MKRKFTWNSRVTVGMIIGIISPFLFVPLIVGLIAWSQNYPYSVLWNNFTGSIVAQSKFISLSIIPNLIWFYLFLNKERYDLARGVIVGSALFLPFILYVNLIR
;
A
#
# COMPACT_ATOMS: atom_id res chain seq x y z
N MET A 1 -29.74 -0.45 -9.07
CA MET A 1 -29.11 -1.24 -10.16
C MET A 1 -27.79 -1.83 -9.63
N LYS A 2 -27.76 -3.12 -9.23
CA LYS A 2 -26.55 -3.77 -8.69
C LYS A 2 -25.57 -4.05 -9.84
N ARG A 3 -24.55 -3.18 -10.03
CA ARG A 3 -23.45 -3.44 -10.99
C ARG A 3 -22.67 -4.68 -10.51
N LYS A 4 -22.78 -5.80 -11.23
CA LYS A 4 -21.96 -6.99 -10.99
C LYS A 4 -20.49 -6.63 -11.20
N PHE A 5 -19.62 -7.08 -10.30
CA PHE A 5 -18.17 -6.96 -10.46
C PHE A 5 -17.72 -7.97 -11.52
N THR A 6 -17.26 -7.48 -12.67
CA THR A 6 -16.71 -8.30 -13.74
C THR A 6 -15.20 -8.14 -13.76
N TRP A 7 -14.47 -9.23 -13.60
CA TRP A 7 -13.01 -9.22 -13.69
C TRP A 7 -12.59 -8.85 -15.11
N ASN A 8 -11.69 -7.88 -15.25
CA ASN A 8 -11.20 -7.38 -16.53
C ASN A 8 -9.69 -7.11 -16.42
N SER A 9 -8.97 -7.09 -17.53
CA SER A 9 -7.54 -6.73 -17.59
C SER A 9 -7.27 -5.37 -16.94
N ARG A 10 -8.21 -4.42 -17.04
CA ARG A 10 -8.12 -3.12 -16.35
C ARG A 10 -8.12 -3.24 -14.83
N VAL A 11 -8.94 -4.13 -14.27
CA VAL A 11 -8.95 -4.38 -12.82
C VAL A 11 -7.60 -4.96 -12.39
N THR A 12 -7.05 -5.89 -13.17
CA THR A 12 -5.75 -6.50 -12.92
C THR A 12 -4.62 -5.47 -12.94
N VAL A 13 -4.64 -4.54 -13.90
CA VAL A 13 -3.66 -3.42 -13.95
C VAL A 13 -3.78 -2.54 -12.71
N GLY A 14 -5.00 -2.16 -12.30
CA GLY A 14 -5.19 -1.37 -11.07
C GLY A 14 -4.69 -2.09 -9.82
N MET A 15 -4.90 -3.40 -9.76
CA MET A 15 -4.42 -4.26 -8.67
C MET A 15 -2.90 -4.31 -8.62
N ILE A 16 -2.24 -4.52 -9.76
CA ILE A 16 -0.77 -4.48 -9.86
C ILE A 16 -0.24 -3.13 -9.38
N ILE A 17 -0.87 -2.02 -9.81
CA ILE A 17 -0.49 -0.68 -9.34
C ILE A 17 -0.59 -0.62 -7.82
N GLY A 18 -1.74 -1.01 -7.23
CA GLY A 18 -1.95 -0.99 -5.79
C GLY A 18 -1.02 -1.90 -4.98
N ILE A 19 -0.47 -2.96 -5.59
CA ILE A 19 0.54 -3.83 -4.97
C ILE A 19 1.93 -3.21 -5.07
N ILE A 20 2.30 -2.67 -6.23
CA ILE A 20 3.65 -2.15 -6.47
C ILE A 20 3.87 -0.81 -5.74
N SER A 21 2.86 0.05 -5.68
CA SER A 21 3.02 1.38 -5.11
C SER A 21 3.48 1.37 -3.65
N PRO A 22 2.96 0.56 -2.72
CA PRO A 22 3.50 0.50 -1.36
C PRO A 22 4.99 0.19 -1.32
N PHE A 23 5.51 -0.73 -2.14
CA PHE A 23 6.94 -1.03 -2.16
C PHE A 23 7.79 0.16 -2.62
N LEU A 24 7.30 0.94 -3.58
CA LEU A 24 7.96 2.18 -4.02
C LEU A 24 7.89 3.28 -2.96
N PHE A 25 6.78 3.35 -2.21
CA PHE A 25 6.58 4.37 -1.18
C PHE A 25 7.24 4.04 0.15
N VAL A 26 7.52 2.77 0.48
CA VAL A 26 8.24 2.39 1.71
C VAL A 26 9.53 3.20 1.94
N PRO A 27 10.51 3.27 1.03
CA PRO A 27 11.73 4.05 1.26
C PRO A 27 11.44 5.54 1.43
N LEU A 28 10.42 6.06 0.73
CA LEU A 28 9.98 7.45 0.87
C LEU A 28 9.38 7.71 2.26
N ILE A 29 8.51 6.81 2.75
CA ILE A 29 7.92 6.89 4.09
C ILE A 29 9.00 6.76 5.18
N VAL A 30 9.95 5.84 5.03
CA VAL A 30 11.10 5.72 5.93
C VAL A 30 11.90 7.02 5.96
N GLY A 31 12.15 7.63 4.79
CA GLY A 31 12.82 8.93 4.67
C GLY A 31 12.06 10.07 5.35
N LEU A 32 10.75 10.16 5.14
CA LEU A 32 9.90 11.17 5.78
C LEU A 32 9.88 11.03 7.30
N ILE A 33 9.80 9.81 7.81
CA ILE A 33 9.80 9.53 9.25
C ILE A 33 11.17 9.83 9.86
N ALA A 34 12.26 9.45 9.17
CA ALA A 34 13.62 9.77 9.56
C ALA A 34 13.82 11.29 9.69
N TRP A 35 13.37 12.04 8.69
CA TRP A 35 13.43 13.49 8.69
C TRP A 35 12.58 14.11 9.80
N SER A 36 11.32 13.67 9.94
CA SER A 36 10.40 14.19 10.96
C SER A 36 10.87 13.96 12.39
N GLN A 37 11.61 12.87 12.65
CA GLN A 37 12.08 12.51 13.99
C GLN A 37 13.55 12.86 14.22
N ASN A 38 14.22 13.54 13.28
CA ASN A 38 15.67 13.77 13.30
C ASN A 38 16.47 12.47 13.59
N TYR A 39 16.05 11.37 12.96
CA TYR A 39 16.57 10.04 13.22
C TYR A 39 17.32 9.50 11.99
N PRO A 40 18.40 8.70 12.15
CA PRO A 40 19.16 8.20 11.01
C PRO A 40 18.32 7.26 10.12
N TYR A 41 18.28 7.55 8.82
CA TYR A 41 17.59 6.72 7.83
C TYR A 41 18.06 5.26 7.87
N SER A 42 19.37 5.03 7.96
CA SER A 42 19.97 3.70 7.98
C SER A 42 19.46 2.83 9.13
N VAL A 43 19.21 3.44 10.30
CA VAL A 43 18.71 2.71 11.47
C VAL A 43 17.24 2.36 11.30
N LEU A 44 16.40 3.26 10.79
CA LEU A 44 15.00 2.96 10.47
C LEU A 44 14.88 1.92 9.35
N TRP A 45 15.74 2.01 8.33
CA TRP A 45 15.81 1.03 7.26
C TRP A 45 16.23 -0.34 7.76
N ASN A 46 17.25 -0.42 8.63
CA ASN A 46 17.66 -1.68 9.27
C ASN A 46 16.56 -2.25 10.16
N ASN A 47 15.83 -1.40 10.89
CA ASN A 47 14.69 -1.83 11.69
C ASN A 47 13.57 -2.37 10.80
N PHE A 48 13.30 -1.72 9.68
CA PHE A 48 12.37 -2.22 8.66
C PHE A 48 12.83 -3.57 8.12
N THR A 49 14.09 -3.75 7.72
CA THR A 49 14.52 -5.05 7.17
C THR A 49 14.66 -6.15 8.23
N GLY A 50 14.92 -5.79 9.49
CA GLY A 50 15.24 -6.73 10.57
C GLY A 50 14.06 -7.14 11.46
N SER A 51 12.96 -6.37 11.48
CA SER A 51 11.80 -6.67 12.33
C SER A 51 10.52 -6.76 11.51
N ILE A 52 9.89 -7.94 11.53
CA ILE A 52 8.60 -8.17 10.88
C ILE A 52 7.49 -7.24 11.39
N VAL A 53 7.56 -6.85 12.68
CA VAL A 53 6.62 -5.92 13.31
C VAL A 53 6.82 -4.52 12.73
N ALA A 54 8.08 -4.09 12.56
CA ALA A 54 8.38 -2.83 11.89
C ALA A 54 7.93 -2.88 10.42
N GLN A 55 8.19 -3.97 9.70
CA GLN A 55 7.74 -4.16 8.31
C GLN A 55 6.24 -3.95 8.17
N SER A 56 5.46 -4.61 9.02
CA SER A 56 4.00 -4.46 9.01
C SER A 56 3.56 -3.01 9.19
N LYS A 57 4.16 -2.27 10.13
CA LYS A 57 3.85 -0.85 10.35
C LYS A 57 4.21 0.02 9.16
N PHE A 58 5.42 -0.11 8.62
CA PHE A 58 5.86 0.70 7.47
C PHE A 58 5.08 0.35 6.19
N ILE A 59 4.78 -0.92 5.94
CA ILE A 59 3.94 -1.35 4.82
C ILE A 59 2.53 -0.77 4.97
N SER A 60 1.95 -0.83 6.17
CA SER A 60 0.62 -0.25 6.43
C SER A 60 0.57 1.25 6.10
N LEU A 61 1.59 2.00 6.51
CA LEU A 61 1.71 3.43 6.18
C LEU A 61 1.91 3.66 4.68
N SER A 62 2.64 2.77 4.01
CA SER A 62 2.94 2.86 2.58
C SER A 62 1.74 2.51 1.69
N ILE A 63 0.67 1.96 2.24
CA ILE A 63 -0.61 1.78 1.54
C ILE A 63 -1.38 3.10 1.43
N ILE A 64 -1.17 4.07 2.33
CA ILE A 64 -1.90 5.35 2.31
C ILE A 64 -1.73 6.11 0.98
N PRO A 65 -0.52 6.23 0.39
CA PRO A 65 -0.35 6.79 -0.95
C PRO A 65 -1.17 6.12 -2.06
N ASN A 66 -1.66 4.87 -1.90
CA ASN A 66 -2.56 4.26 -2.87
C ASN A 66 -3.88 5.03 -3.03
N LEU A 67 -4.29 5.81 -2.02
CA LEU A 67 -5.45 6.70 -2.14
C LEU A 67 -5.26 7.76 -3.24
N ILE A 68 -4.02 8.17 -3.53
CA ILE A 68 -3.72 9.10 -4.63
C ILE A 68 -4.10 8.46 -5.96
N TRP A 69 -3.65 7.23 -6.20
CA TRP A 69 -3.99 6.47 -7.42
C TRP A 69 -5.49 6.20 -7.52
N PHE A 70 -6.11 5.82 -6.41
CA PHE A 70 -7.55 5.60 -6.34
C PHE A 70 -8.33 6.86 -6.72
N TYR A 71 -7.99 8.01 -6.14
CA TYR A 71 -8.64 9.29 -6.41
C TYR A 71 -8.44 9.71 -7.88
N LEU A 72 -7.22 9.59 -8.41
CA LEU A 72 -6.93 9.92 -9.81
C LEU A 72 -7.71 9.05 -10.80
N PHE A 73 -7.85 7.75 -10.53
CA PHE A 73 -8.63 6.85 -11.40
C PHE A 73 -10.13 7.08 -11.27
N LEU A 74 -10.61 7.45 -10.08
CA LEU A 74 -12.01 7.78 -9.85
C LEU A 74 -12.40 9.06 -10.61
N ASN A 75 -11.56 10.10 -10.55
CA ASN A 75 -11.81 11.37 -11.24
C ASN A 75 -11.76 11.25 -12.78
N LYS A 76 -11.06 10.23 -13.30
CA LYS A 76 -11.02 9.90 -14.73
C LYS A 76 -12.11 8.91 -15.16
N GLU A 77 -13.11 8.65 -14.30
CA GLU A 77 -14.19 7.67 -14.50
C GLU A 77 -13.68 6.25 -14.79
N ARG A 78 -12.43 5.93 -14.44
CA ARG A 78 -11.83 4.61 -14.64
C ARG A 78 -12.10 3.70 -13.44
N TYR A 79 -13.37 3.43 -13.19
CA TYR A 79 -13.83 2.68 -12.02
C TYR A 79 -13.21 1.27 -11.91
N ASP A 80 -12.90 0.61 -13.02
CA ASP A 80 -12.27 -0.72 -13.02
C ASP A 80 -10.84 -0.67 -12.45
N LEU A 81 -10.06 0.36 -12.81
CA LEU A 81 -8.71 0.56 -12.27
C LEU A 81 -8.79 0.91 -10.79
N ALA A 82 -9.69 1.81 -10.40
CA ALA A 82 -9.89 2.22 -9.02
C ALA A 82 -10.25 1.02 -8.13
N ARG A 83 -11.13 0.13 -8.60
CA ARG A 83 -11.44 -1.14 -7.92
C ARG A 83 -10.23 -2.05 -7.82
N GLY A 84 -9.44 -2.15 -8.88
CA GLY A 84 -8.18 -2.88 -8.87
C GLY A 84 -7.26 -2.40 -7.75
N VAL A 85 -7.05 -1.08 -7.63
CA VAL A 85 -6.19 -0.49 -6.59
C VAL A 85 -6.67 -0.85 -5.18
N ILE A 86 -8.00 -0.83 -4.94
CA ILE A 86 -8.58 -1.28 -3.66
C ILE A 86 -8.23 -2.74 -3.41
N VAL A 87 -8.44 -3.63 -4.38
CA VAL A 87 -8.14 -5.06 -4.25
C VAL A 87 -6.65 -5.28 -3.98
N GLY A 88 -5.76 -4.60 -4.72
CA GLY A 88 -4.31 -4.67 -4.50
C GLY A 88 -3.90 -4.20 -3.11
N SER A 89 -4.55 -3.15 -2.60
CA SER A 89 -4.32 -2.65 -1.24
C SER A 89 -4.83 -3.63 -0.17
N ALA A 90 -5.98 -4.26 -0.42
CA ALA A 90 -6.57 -5.25 0.49
C ALA A 90 -5.73 -6.54 0.60
N LEU A 91 -4.90 -6.88 -0.40
CA LEU A 91 -4.01 -8.04 -0.32
C LEU A 91 -2.93 -7.92 0.76
N PHE A 92 -2.63 -6.71 1.23
CA PHE A 92 -1.73 -6.54 2.37
C PHE A 92 -2.41 -6.80 3.71
N LEU A 93 -3.75 -6.81 3.77
CA LEU A 93 -4.49 -7.01 5.02
C LEU A 93 -4.17 -8.35 5.70
N PRO A 94 -4.18 -9.52 5.03
CA PRO A 94 -3.84 -10.78 5.68
C PRO A 94 -2.47 -10.76 6.36
N PHE A 95 -1.47 -10.16 5.70
CA PHE A 95 -0.13 -10.00 6.27
C PHE A 95 -0.13 -9.08 7.50
N ILE A 96 -0.79 -7.92 7.40
CA ILE A 96 -0.86 -6.95 8.50
C ILE A 96 -1.60 -7.53 9.71
N LEU A 97 -2.72 -8.22 9.48
CA LEU A 97 -3.50 -8.85 10.54
C LEU A 97 -2.73 -10.00 11.20
N TYR A 98 -2.06 -10.84 10.42
CA TYR A 98 -1.23 -11.92 10.95
C TYR A 98 -0.14 -11.39 11.90
N VAL A 99 0.56 -10.32 11.50
CA VAL A 99 1.66 -9.77 12.29
C VAL A 99 1.18 -8.99 13.52
N ASN A 100 0.04 -8.30 13.47
CA ASN A 100 -0.40 -7.44 14.58
C ASN A 100 -1.41 -8.10 15.55
N LEU A 101 -2.17 -9.10 15.11
CA LEU A 101 -3.22 -9.72 15.93
C LEU A 101 -2.87 -11.12 16.44
N ILE A 102 -2.07 -11.88 15.69
CA ILE A 102 -1.79 -13.30 16.01
C ILE A 102 -0.40 -13.46 16.66
N ARG A 103 0.57 -12.65 16.26
CA ARG A 103 1.94 -12.66 16.77
C ARG A 103 2.15 -11.57 17.79
#